data_AF-A0A9J7KEQ2-F1
#
_entry.id   AF-A0A9J7KEQ2-F1
#
_cell.length_a   1.000
_cell.length_b   1.000
_cell.length_c   1.000
_cell.angle_alpha   90.00
_cell.angle_beta   90.00
_cell.angle_gamma   90.00
#
_symmetry.space_group_name_H-M   'P 1'
#
loop_
_entity.id
_entity.type
_entity.pdbx_description
1 polymer ?
#
loop_
_entity_poly.entity_id
_entity_poly.type
_entity_poly.pdbx_seq_one_letter_code
_entity_poly.pdbx_strand_id
1 'polypeptide(L)'
;MFQFSVKEEFTQMKCVSGDASSLSFGANEPFRYPSASFGPTAIRPESWDGQMVWFFAGAGADKAGVFHCAAVMPSGQEVKVSTVKMTQPATVLPKHFTITARPGDTVNFYTQLNGSFAESVRWKKNGVLQQNMAGGKVMTLYDVGQSDAGIYETFLDGRESERSHAIARLIVTRCADGFWGPGCDQTCPKCYNGGVCHEDIGECICPPGFKGPTCETVNV
;
A
#
# COMPACT_ATOMS: atom_id res chain seq x y z
N MET A 1 -1.43 14.03 -7.27
CA MET A 1 -0.16 13.29 -7.30
C MET A 1 0.34 13.15 -5.87
N PHE A 2 0.46 11.95 -5.31
CA PHE A 2 0.91 11.76 -3.92
C PHE A 2 2.41 11.46 -3.91
N GLN A 3 3.19 12.18 -3.09
CA GLN A 3 4.65 12.02 -3.02
C GLN A 3 5.10 11.73 -1.59
N PHE A 4 5.78 10.60 -1.41
CA PHE A 4 6.44 10.23 -0.16
C PHE A 4 7.93 10.64 -0.24
N SER A 5 8.47 11.29 0.80
CA SER A 5 9.89 11.67 0.89
C SER A 5 10.49 11.11 2.18
N VAL A 6 11.69 10.55 2.10
CA VAL A 6 12.46 10.01 3.23
C VAL A 6 13.70 10.89 3.41
N LYS A 7 13.95 11.37 4.63
CA LYS A 7 15.18 12.08 5.01
C LYS A 7 15.82 11.35 6.20
N GLU A 8 17.13 11.18 6.19
CA GLU A 8 17.88 10.18 6.99
C GLU A 8 17.92 10.35 8.53
N GLU A 9 17.04 11.13 9.17
CA GLU A 9 16.86 11.10 10.64
C GLU A 9 15.39 11.06 11.08
N PHE A 10 14.46 11.19 10.13
CA PHE A 10 13.01 11.19 10.37
C PHE A 10 12.29 10.75 9.10
N THR A 11 11.37 9.79 9.23
CA THR A 11 10.48 9.46 8.12
C THR A 11 9.32 10.45 8.13
N GLN A 12 8.96 10.98 6.96
CA GLN A 12 7.76 11.79 6.81
C GLN A 12 6.84 11.20 5.72
N MET A 13 5.56 11.45 5.89
CA MET A 13 4.54 11.17 4.87
C MET A 13 3.82 12.47 4.55
N LYS A 14 3.86 12.86 3.28
CA LYS A 14 3.17 14.05 2.80
C LYS A 14 2.01 13.64 1.90
N CYS A 15 0.86 14.20 2.16
CA CYS A 15 -0.32 14.05 1.32
C CYS A 15 -0.68 15.40 0.75
N VAL A 16 -0.86 15.45 -0.57
CA VAL A 16 -1.18 16.67 -1.31
C VAL A 16 -2.32 16.38 -2.26
N SER A 17 -3.18 17.37 -2.43
CA SER A 17 -4.21 17.38 -3.46
C SER A 17 -4.26 18.76 -4.12
N GLY A 18 -4.66 18.82 -5.38
CA GLY A 18 -4.89 20.08 -6.10
C GLY A 18 -6.35 20.50 -6.13
N ASP A 19 -7.26 19.61 -5.74
CA ASP A 19 -8.71 19.72 -6.00
C ASP A 19 -9.57 19.12 -4.89
N ALA A 20 -9.00 18.46 -3.89
CA ALA A 20 -9.75 17.87 -2.79
C ALA A 20 -10.30 18.94 -1.83
N SER A 21 -11.54 18.73 -1.37
CA SER A 21 -12.18 19.56 -0.34
C SER A 21 -11.63 19.32 1.06
N SER A 22 -11.14 18.12 1.33
CA SER A 22 -10.44 17.81 2.58
C SER A 22 -9.44 16.68 2.41
N LEU A 23 -8.43 16.67 3.28
CA LEU A 23 -7.44 15.61 3.41
C LEU A 23 -7.48 15.07 4.84
N SER A 24 -7.28 13.76 4.98
CA SER A 24 -7.10 13.11 6.28
C SER A 24 -6.03 12.03 6.21
N PHE A 25 -5.41 11.75 7.34
CA PHE A 25 -4.49 10.63 7.51
C PHE A 25 -5.07 9.60 8.46
N GLY A 26 -4.87 8.33 8.12
CA GLY A 26 -5.23 7.20 8.97
C GLY A 26 -4.29 6.02 8.80
N ALA A 27 -4.62 4.94 9.49
CA ALA A 27 -4.00 3.62 9.34
C ALA A 27 -5.08 2.60 8.97
N ASN A 28 -4.77 1.59 8.16
CA ASN A 28 -5.75 0.55 7.83
C ASN A 28 -5.98 -0.36 9.05
N GLU A 29 -7.23 -0.69 9.37
CA GLU A 29 -7.55 -1.81 10.28
C GLU A 29 -7.39 -3.15 9.51
N PRO A 30 -6.94 -4.26 10.12
CA PRO A 30 -6.84 -4.54 11.56
C PRO A 30 -5.43 -4.28 12.13
N PHE A 31 -4.67 -3.34 11.58
CA PHE A 31 -3.35 -2.94 12.10
C PHE A 31 -3.46 -2.14 13.40
N ARG A 32 -4.08 -2.71 14.44
CA ARG A 32 -3.76 -2.36 15.82
C ARG A 32 -2.58 -3.22 16.25
N TYR A 33 -1.38 -2.65 16.21
CA TYR A 33 -0.34 -3.03 17.17
C TYR A 33 -0.34 -1.97 18.30
N PRO A 34 -0.12 -2.39 19.56
CA PRO A 34 -0.89 -1.90 20.72
C PRO A 34 -0.50 -0.50 21.23
N SER A 35 -1.51 0.17 21.79
CA SER A 35 -1.47 1.41 22.61
C SER A 35 -0.97 2.69 21.94
N ALA A 36 -1.61 3.12 20.85
CA ALA A 36 -1.62 4.54 20.50
C ALA A 36 -3.03 5.09 20.71
N SER A 37 -3.29 5.57 21.91
CA SER A 37 -4.34 6.56 22.20
C SER A 37 -4.04 7.93 21.57
N PHE A 38 -2.98 8.02 20.75
CA PHE A 38 -2.52 9.23 20.10
C PHE A 38 -2.34 8.92 18.62
N GLY A 39 -3.05 9.66 17.78
CA GLY A 39 -2.87 9.66 16.33
C GLY A 39 -1.46 10.10 15.92
N PRO A 40 -1.21 10.37 14.61
CA PRO A 40 0.08 10.87 14.14
C PRO A 40 0.61 12.00 15.04
N THR A 41 1.85 11.87 15.50
CA THR A 41 2.40 12.59 16.66
C THR A 41 2.47 14.12 16.46
N ALA A 42 2.38 14.60 15.21
CA ALA A 42 2.01 15.96 14.87
C ALA A 42 1.60 16.06 13.39
N ILE A 43 0.33 16.37 13.10
CA ILE A 43 -0.07 16.88 11.78
C ILE A 43 0.24 18.38 11.78
N ARG A 44 1.21 18.80 10.96
CA ARG A 44 1.54 20.23 10.81
C ARG A 44 1.07 20.72 9.43
N PRO A 45 0.32 21.82 9.36
CA PRO A 45 0.06 22.49 8.08
C PRO A 45 1.37 23.12 7.56
N GLU A 46 1.72 22.83 6.30
CA GLU A 46 2.72 23.60 5.54
C GLU A 46 2.00 24.58 4.59
N SER A 47 2.74 25.49 3.96
CA SER A 47 2.27 26.62 3.14
C SER A 47 1.58 26.27 1.81
N TRP A 48 1.02 25.05 1.67
CA TRP A 48 0.30 24.54 0.48
C TRP A 48 -0.81 23.55 0.93
N ASP A 49 -1.79 23.24 0.07
CA ASP A 49 -2.97 22.38 0.35
C ASP A 49 -2.61 20.89 0.59
N GLY A 50 -1.96 20.61 1.72
CA GLY A 50 -1.50 19.28 2.10
C GLY A 50 -1.48 19.05 3.61
N GLN A 51 -1.48 17.78 4.00
CA GLN A 51 -1.23 17.34 5.38
C GLN A 51 0.07 16.53 5.43
N MET A 52 0.76 16.56 6.58
CA MET A 52 1.98 15.79 6.79
C MET A 52 1.99 15.03 8.12
N VAL A 53 2.58 13.83 8.11
CA VAL A 53 2.83 13.00 9.28
C VAL A 53 4.33 12.81 9.46
N TRP A 54 4.80 12.97 10.69
CA TRP A 54 6.21 12.83 11.08
C TRP A 54 6.42 11.62 12.00
N PHE A 55 7.47 10.85 11.73
CA PHE A 55 7.91 9.73 12.55
C PHE A 55 9.25 10.09 13.22
N PHE A 56 9.22 10.38 14.52
CA PHE A 56 10.40 10.81 15.30
C PHE A 56 11.24 9.64 15.81
N ALA A 57 12.51 9.88 16.13
CA ALA A 57 13.44 8.86 16.64
C ALA A 57 12.89 8.00 17.80
N GLY A 58 12.09 8.59 18.71
CA GLY A 58 11.49 7.91 19.87
C GLY A 58 10.14 7.19 19.64
N ALA A 59 9.58 7.20 18.42
CA ALA A 59 8.25 6.61 18.15
C ALA A 59 8.21 5.06 18.11
N GLY A 60 9.27 4.38 18.57
CA GLY A 60 9.27 2.92 18.74
C GLY A 60 8.80 2.10 17.52
N ALA A 61 8.02 1.05 17.79
CA ALA A 61 7.41 0.19 16.76
C ALA A 61 6.27 0.87 15.99
N ASP A 62 5.82 2.06 16.42
CA ASP A 62 4.70 2.81 15.82
C ASP A 62 5.07 3.43 14.45
N LYS A 63 6.34 3.29 14.05
CA LYS A 63 6.85 3.69 12.73
C LYS A 63 6.56 2.66 11.63
N ALA A 64 6.15 1.46 11.99
CA ALA A 64 5.88 0.38 11.05
C ALA A 64 4.38 0.08 10.96
N GLY A 65 3.86 -0.06 9.75
CA GLY A 65 2.45 -0.29 9.50
C GLY A 65 2.00 0.17 8.12
N VAL A 66 0.69 0.05 7.88
CA VAL A 66 0.04 0.53 6.67
C VAL A 66 -0.72 1.80 6.97
N PHE A 67 -0.25 2.88 6.38
CA PHE A 67 -0.82 4.20 6.53
C PHE A 67 -1.58 4.57 5.27
N HIS A 68 -2.62 5.38 5.39
CA HIS A 68 -3.32 5.94 4.25
C HIS A 68 -3.51 7.44 4.39
N CYS A 69 -3.56 8.11 3.26
CA CYS A 69 -4.19 9.41 3.14
C CYS A 69 -5.53 9.23 2.41
N ALA A 70 -6.58 9.85 2.93
CA ALA A 70 -7.85 9.97 2.27
C ALA A 70 -8.07 11.42 1.81
N ALA A 71 -8.61 11.58 0.62
CA ALA A 71 -9.02 12.85 0.04
C ALA A 71 -10.52 12.79 -0.25
N VAL A 72 -11.28 13.78 0.23
CA VAL A 72 -12.69 13.94 -0.16
C VAL A 72 -12.74 14.96 -1.28
N MET A 73 -13.20 14.53 -2.44
CA MET A 73 -13.36 15.37 -3.63
C MET A 73 -14.61 16.26 -3.51
N PRO A 74 -14.73 17.36 -4.27
CA PRO A 74 -15.93 18.21 -4.26
C PRO A 74 -17.23 17.49 -4.60
N SER A 75 -17.13 16.36 -5.33
CA SER A 75 -18.24 15.45 -5.62
C SER A 75 -18.74 14.65 -4.40
N GLY A 76 -18.05 14.72 -3.26
CA GLY A 76 -18.26 13.88 -2.08
C GLY A 76 -17.58 12.51 -2.16
N GLN A 77 -16.93 12.18 -3.28
CA GLN A 77 -16.19 10.93 -3.43
C GLN A 77 -14.94 10.91 -2.55
N GLU A 78 -14.73 9.83 -1.81
CA GLU A 78 -13.52 9.62 -1.02
C GLU A 78 -12.49 8.77 -1.81
N VAL A 79 -11.26 9.26 -1.93
CA VAL A 79 -10.14 8.57 -2.59
C VAL A 79 -9.06 8.28 -1.56
N LYS A 80 -8.59 7.03 -1.47
CA LYS A 80 -7.56 6.61 -0.51
C LYS A 80 -6.29 6.14 -1.19
N VAL A 81 -5.15 6.64 -0.73
CA VAL A 81 -3.82 6.14 -1.11
C VAL A 81 -3.12 5.61 0.12
N SER A 82 -2.77 4.32 0.09
CA SER A 82 -2.06 3.65 1.17
C SER A 82 -0.58 3.50 0.86
N THR A 83 0.25 3.51 1.91
CA THR A 83 1.67 3.22 1.86
C THR A 83 2.08 2.38 3.06
N VAL A 84 3.20 1.69 2.91
CA VAL A 84 3.75 0.80 3.94
C VAL A 84 5.01 1.42 4.50
N LYS A 85 5.15 1.42 5.83
CA LYS A 85 6.40 1.70 6.53
C LYS A 85 6.81 0.46 7.32
N MET A 86 8.11 0.22 7.40
CA MET A 86 8.68 -0.92 8.12
C MET A 86 9.85 -0.43 8.98
N THR A 87 10.21 -1.23 9.98
CA THR A 87 11.35 -0.96 10.86
C THR A 87 12.67 -1.01 10.10
N GLN A 88 13.65 -0.23 10.56
CA GLN A 88 15.03 -0.30 10.09
C GLN A 88 15.97 -0.43 11.30
N PRO A 89 16.91 -1.40 11.33
CA PRO A 89 17.14 -2.43 10.31
C PRO A 89 16.02 -3.49 10.29
N ALA A 90 15.67 -3.96 9.09
CA ALA A 90 14.71 -5.06 8.89
C ALA A 90 15.44 -6.38 8.68
N THR A 91 15.04 -7.43 9.40
CA THR A 91 15.54 -8.80 9.18
C THR A 91 14.75 -9.51 8.08
N VAL A 92 13.49 -9.14 7.88
CA VAL A 92 12.62 -9.67 6.83
C VAL A 92 12.10 -8.53 5.97
N LEU A 93 12.15 -8.69 4.64
CA LEU A 93 11.70 -7.69 3.68
C LEU A 93 10.84 -8.34 2.59
N PRO A 94 9.79 -7.67 2.12
CA PRO A 94 9.04 -8.13 0.96
C PRO A 94 9.84 -7.80 -0.31
N LYS A 95 9.72 -8.64 -1.35
CA LYS A 95 10.27 -8.29 -2.67
C LYS A 95 9.53 -7.11 -3.31
N HIS A 96 8.22 -7.00 -3.06
CA HIS A 96 7.36 -5.94 -3.56
C HIS A 96 6.48 -5.41 -2.42
N PHE A 97 6.44 -4.08 -2.25
CA PHE A 97 5.59 -3.43 -1.25
C PHE A 97 4.11 -3.39 -1.64
N THR A 98 3.85 -3.33 -2.95
CA THR A 98 2.51 -3.36 -3.53
C THR A 98 2.53 -4.29 -4.73
N ILE A 99 1.55 -5.17 -4.81
CA ILE A 99 1.27 -6.05 -5.94
C ILE A 99 -0.14 -5.73 -6.40
N THR A 100 -0.32 -5.52 -7.71
CA THR A 100 -1.63 -5.36 -8.33
C THR A 100 -1.91 -6.61 -9.16
N ALA A 101 -3.07 -7.22 -8.94
CA ALA A 101 -3.53 -8.43 -9.60
C ALA A 101 -4.95 -8.24 -10.14
N ARG A 102 -5.33 -9.15 -11.03
CA ARG A 102 -6.65 -9.26 -11.65
C ARG A 102 -7.36 -10.52 -11.16
N PRO A 103 -8.70 -10.56 -11.26
CA PRO A 103 -9.46 -11.77 -11.00
C PRO A 103 -8.90 -12.95 -11.80
N GLY A 104 -8.58 -14.05 -11.12
CA GLY A 104 -8.02 -15.25 -11.73
C GLY A 104 -6.49 -15.33 -11.81
N ASP A 105 -5.77 -14.25 -11.48
CA ASP A 105 -4.30 -14.27 -11.47
C ASP A 105 -3.76 -15.25 -10.41
N THR A 106 -2.52 -15.71 -10.63
CA THR A 106 -1.72 -16.37 -9.60
C THR A 106 -0.69 -15.39 -9.05
N VAL A 107 -0.72 -15.13 -7.74
CA VAL A 107 0.12 -14.14 -7.07
C VAL A 107 1.12 -14.83 -6.16
N ASN A 108 2.39 -14.43 -6.25
CA ASN A 108 3.46 -14.92 -5.38
C ASN A 108 4.02 -13.78 -4.52
N PHE A 109 3.94 -13.94 -3.21
CA PHE A 109 4.63 -13.10 -2.24
C PHE A 109 5.96 -13.72 -1.91
N TYR A 110 7.03 -12.93 -2.04
CA TYR A 110 8.40 -13.36 -1.76
C TYR A 110 8.96 -12.62 -0.57
N THR A 111 9.59 -13.36 0.33
CA THR A 111 10.29 -12.81 1.49
C THR A 111 11.79 -12.93 1.33
N GLN A 112 12.47 -11.81 1.52
CA GLN A 112 13.93 -11.70 1.58
C GLN A 112 14.36 -11.67 3.04
N LEU A 113 15.37 -12.47 3.40
CA LEU A 113 15.93 -12.51 4.74
C LEU A 113 17.30 -11.83 4.73
N ASN A 114 17.50 -10.88 5.63
CA ASN A 114 18.79 -10.25 5.90
C ASN A 114 19.44 -10.92 7.12
N GLY A 115 19.66 -12.23 7.02
CA GLY A 115 20.03 -13.10 8.13
C GLY A 115 20.25 -14.55 7.69
N SER A 116 20.15 -15.51 8.62
CA SER A 116 20.37 -16.93 8.34
C SER A 116 19.33 -17.50 7.35
N PHE A 117 19.80 -18.30 6.39
CA PHE A 117 18.91 -18.94 5.41
C PHE A 117 18.04 -20.07 6.00
N ALA A 118 18.35 -20.57 7.20
CA ALA A 118 17.66 -21.69 7.83
C ALA A 118 16.37 -21.30 8.57
N GLU A 119 16.09 -20.00 8.75
CA GLU A 119 14.90 -19.56 9.47
C GLU A 119 13.62 -19.82 8.64
N SER A 120 12.61 -20.42 9.30
CA SER A 120 11.26 -20.54 8.79
C SER A 120 10.49 -19.23 8.99
N VAL A 121 9.49 -19.01 8.15
CA VAL A 121 8.62 -17.83 8.23
C VAL A 121 7.16 -18.20 8.39
N ARG A 122 6.40 -17.26 8.92
CA ARG A 122 4.95 -17.31 9.11
C ARG A 122 4.31 -16.14 8.37
N TRP A 123 3.08 -16.35 7.91
CA TRP A 123 2.33 -15.40 7.11
C TRP A 123 1.04 -14.98 7.81
N LYS A 124 0.66 -13.71 7.66
CA LYS A 124 -0.67 -13.18 8.02
C LYS A 124 -1.31 -12.51 6.81
N LYS A 125 -2.64 -12.55 6.75
CA LYS A 125 -3.48 -11.74 5.87
C LYS A 125 -4.41 -10.93 6.75
N ASN A 126 -4.36 -9.61 6.63
CA ASN A 126 -5.14 -8.68 7.45
C ASN A 126 -5.06 -9.07 8.94
N GLY A 127 -3.85 -9.19 9.49
CA GLY A 127 -3.62 -9.56 10.89
C GLY A 127 -3.90 -11.02 11.27
N VAL A 128 -4.57 -11.80 10.42
CA VAL A 128 -4.95 -13.20 10.70
C VAL A 128 -3.88 -14.16 10.19
N LEU A 129 -3.39 -15.02 11.09
CA LEU A 129 -2.36 -16.02 10.79
C LEU A 129 -2.85 -17.06 9.77
N GLN A 130 -2.08 -17.25 8.70
CA GLN A 130 -2.37 -18.22 7.64
C GLN A 130 -1.76 -19.58 8.02
N GLN A 131 -2.54 -20.43 8.69
CA GLN A 131 -2.04 -21.71 9.22
C GLN A 131 -1.52 -22.66 8.13
N ASN A 132 -2.18 -22.69 6.97
CA ASN A 132 -1.86 -23.58 5.86
C ASN A 132 -0.68 -23.10 5.00
N MET A 133 -0.08 -21.96 5.31
CA MET A 133 1.00 -21.33 4.52
C MET A 133 2.31 -21.22 5.32
N ALA A 134 2.48 -22.09 6.31
CA ALA A 134 3.64 -22.10 7.20
C ALA A 134 4.92 -22.64 6.55
N GLY A 135 6.08 -22.07 6.91
CA GLY A 135 7.40 -22.68 6.68
C GLY A 135 8.11 -22.29 5.38
N GLY A 136 7.40 -21.71 4.41
CA GLY A 136 7.98 -21.28 3.12
C GLY A 136 8.20 -19.77 3.01
N LYS A 137 9.31 -19.36 2.39
CA LYS A 137 9.63 -17.95 2.06
C LYS A 137 8.83 -17.39 0.87
N VAL A 138 7.96 -18.23 0.29
CA VAL A 138 7.06 -17.88 -0.79
C VAL A 138 5.66 -18.30 -0.39
N MET A 139 4.72 -17.36 -0.48
CA MET A 139 3.30 -17.63 -0.35
C MET A 139 2.64 -17.42 -1.71
N THR A 140 1.92 -18.43 -2.19
CA THR A 140 1.24 -18.41 -3.49
C THR A 140 -0.26 -18.40 -3.30
N LEU A 141 -0.94 -17.46 -3.94
CA LEU A 141 -2.38 -17.43 -4.10
C LEU A 141 -2.71 -17.78 -5.53
N TYR A 142 -3.72 -18.64 -5.72
CA TYR A 142 -4.22 -19.04 -7.04
C TYR A 142 -5.62 -18.50 -7.22
N ASP A 143 -5.99 -18.22 -8.48
CA ASP A 143 -7.34 -17.78 -8.84
C ASP A 143 -7.81 -16.61 -7.96
N VAL A 144 -6.96 -15.58 -7.84
CA VAL A 144 -7.20 -14.51 -6.85
C VAL A 144 -8.48 -13.76 -7.17
N GLY A 145 -9.25 -13.44 -6.12
CA GLY A 145 -10.46 -12.62 -6.23
C GLY A 145 -10.36 -11.35 -5.38
N GLN A 146 -11.38 -10.49 -5.42
CA GLN A 146 -11.41 -9.26 -4.59
C GLN A 146 -11.23 -9.53 -3.09
N SER A 147 -11.71 -10.68 -2.61
CA SER A 147 -11.54 -11.11 -1.22
C SER A 147 -10.08 -11.39 -0.85
N ASP A 148 -9.19 -11.53 -1.82
CA ASP A 148 -7.74 -11.67 -1.63
C ASP A 148 -7.02 -10.35 -1.49
N ALA A 149 -7.62 -9.24 -1.91
CA ALA A 149 -7.08 -7.94 -1.65
C ALA A 149 -6.91 -7.71 -0.14
N GLY A 150 -5.82 -7.04 0.22
CA GLY A 150 -5.51 -6.82 1.63
C GLY A 150 -4.03 -6.64 1.85
N ILE A 151 -3.66 -6.72 3.12
CA ILE A 151 -2.27 -6.61 3.55
C ILE A 151 -1.78 -7.97 4.01
N TYR A 152 -0.62 -8.33 3.51
CA TYR A 152 0.07 -9.56 3.83
C TYR A 152 1.33 -9.24 4.61
N GLU A 153 1.51 -9.95 5.72
CA GLU A 153 2.69 -9.81 6.57
C GLU A 153 3.48 -11.11 6.57
N THR A 154 4.80 -10.99 6.59
CA THR A 154 5.71 -12.12 6.83
C THR A 154 6.64 -11.82 7.98
N PHE A 155 6.85 -12.80 8.84
CA PHE A 155 7.77 -12.67 9.96
C PHE A 155 8.43 -14.01 10.27
N LEU A 156 9.54 -13.97 11.00
CA LEU A 156 10.27 -15.16 11.40
C LEU A 156 9.44 -15.96 12.41
N ASP A 157 9.47 -17.29 12.28
CA ASP A 157 8.70 -18.16 13.16
C ASP A 157 9.07 -17.96 14.64
N GLY A 158 8.06 -17.89 15.51
CA GLY A 158 8.23 -17.57 16.93
C GLY A 158 8.57 -16.10 17.27
N ARG A 159 8.77 -15.22 16.27
CA ARG A 159 9.20 -13.82 16.48
C ARG A 159 8.11 -12.78 16.17
N GLU A 160 6.84 -13.19 16.19
CA GLU A 160 5.69 -12.29 15.97
C GLU A 160 5.69 -11.09 16.93
N SER A 161 6.06 -11.33 18.19
CA SER A 161 6.10 -10.29 19.23
C SER A 161 7.16 -9.22 19.01
N GLU A 162 8.14 -9.46 18.13
CA GLU A 162 9.20 -8.51 17.81
C GLU A 162 8.75 -7.42 16.85
N ARG A 163 7.62 -7.62 16.17
CA ARG A 163 6.96 -6.60 15.33
C ARG A 163 7.84 -6.08 14.17
N SER A 164 8.89 -6.82 13.83
CA SER A 164 9.75 -6.56 12.67
C SER A 164 9.27 -7.40 11.49
N HIS A 165 8.07 -7.09 10.98
CA HIS A 165 7.43 -7.84 9.90
C HIS A 165 7.72 -7.21 8.54
N ALA A 166 7.85 -8.05 7.52
CA ALA A 166 7.74 -7.64 6.13
C ALA A 166 6.26 -7.40 5.81
N ILE A 167 5.93 -6.29 5.15
CA ILE A 167 4.54 -5.92 4.86
C ILE A 167 4.38 -5.66 3.36
N ALA A 168 3.44 -6.35 2.72
CA ALA A 168 3.09 -6.16 1.32
C ALA A 168 1.58 -5.95 1.14
N ARG A 169 1.18 -5.05 0.24
CA ARG A 169 -0.23 -4.81 -0.11
C ARG A 169 -0.58 -5.53 -1.41
N LEU A 170 -1.65 -6.32 -1.39
CA LEU A 170 -2.28 -6.84 -2.60
C LEU A 170 -3.51 -6.00 -2.94
N ILE A 171 -3.52 -5.48 -4.16
CA ILE A 171 -4.68 -4.85 -4.79
C ILE A 171 -5.20 -5.85 -5.80
N VAL A 172 -6.46 -6.25 -5.68
CA VAL A 172 -7.14 -7.03 -6.71
C VAL A 172 -8.18 -6.13 -7.35
N THR A 173 -8.02 -5.92 -8.65
CA THR A 173 -8.98 -5.19 -9.47
C THR A 173 -10.32 -5.95 -9.50
N ARG A 174 -11.43 -5.23 -9.49
CA ARG A 174 -12.78 -5.69 -9.81
C ARG A 174 -12.88 -6.28 -11.21
N CYS A 175 -12.25 -5.65 -12.20
CA CYS A 175 -12.39 -6.04 -13.60
C CYS A 175 -11.14 -6.76 -14.14
N ALA A 176 -11.37 -7.63 -15.13
CA ALA A 176 -10.30 -8.20 -15.92
C ALA A 176 -9.60 -7.13 -16.77
N ASP A 177 -8.43 -7.47 -17.30
CA ASP A 177 -7.64 -6.52 -18.09
C ASP A 177 -8.40 -5.98 -19.29
N GLY A 178 -8.26 -4.67 -19.51
CA GLY A 178 -8.93 -3.99 -20.61
C GLY A 178 -10.42 -3.74 -20.38
N PHE A 179 -10.97 -4.03 -19.20
CA PHE A 179 -12.38 -3.79 -18.87
C PHE A 179 -12.58 -2.89 -17.66
N TRP A 180 -13.67 -2.13 -17.67
CA TRP A 180 -14.10 -1.24 -16.60
C TRP A 180 -15.63 -1.14 -16.54
N GLY A 181 -16.14 -0.31 -15.63
CA GLY A 181 -17.55 -0.07 -15.41
C GLY A 181 -18.14 -1.08 -14.42
N PRO A 182 -19.32 -0.82 -13.83
CA PRO A 182 -19.89 -1.63 -12.75
C PRO A 182 -20.09 -3.10 -13.12
N GLY A 183 -20.32 -3.41 -14.41
CA GLY A 183 -20.45 -4.77 -14.94
C GLY A 183 -19.18 -5.34 -15.59
N CYS A 184 -18.07 -4.60 -15.62
CA CYS A 184 -16.86 -4.96 -16.37
C CYS A 184 -17.12 -5.25 -17.86
N ASP A 185 -18.09 -4.53 -18.45
CA ASP A 185 -18.56 -4.69 -19.83
C ASP A 185 -18.07 -3.57 -20.75
N GLN A 186 -17.42 -2.55 -20.20
CA GLN A 186 -16.88 -1.43 -20.96
C GLN A 186 -15.38 -1.62 -21.20
N THR A 187 -14.92 -1.31 -22.42
CA THR A 187 -13.50 -1.46 -22.77
C THR A 187 -12.70 -0.24 -22.31
N CYS A 188 -11.57 -0.51 -21.67
CA CYS A 188 -10.63 0.53 -21.25
C CYS A 188 -9.97 1.23 -22.44
N PRO A 189 -9.70 2.54 -22.33
CA PRO A 189 -8.83 3.22 -23.27
C PRO A 189 -7.41 2.66 -23.16
N LYS A 190 -6.63 2.84 -24.23
CA LYS A 190 -5.21 2.49 -24.22
C LYS A 190 -4.43 3.52 -23.39
N CYS A 191 -3.84 3.07 -22.28
CA CYS A 191 -2.95 3.88 -21.47
C CYS A 191 -1.48 3.63 -21.85
N TYR A 192 -0.73 4.69 -22.15
CA TYR A 192 0.68 4.65 -22.50
C TYR A 192 1.58 4.83 -21.28
N ASN A 193 2.89 4.62 -21.46
CA ASN A 193 3.93 4.91 -20.48
C ASN A 193 3.74 4.21 -19.11
N GLY A 194 3.08 3.04 -19.10
CA GLY A 194 2.78 2.32 -17.87
C GLY A 194 1.56 2.85 -17.09
N GLY A 195 0.73 3.69 -17.72
CA GLY A 195 -0.56 4.07 -17.19
C GLY A 195 -1.51 2.88 -17.03
N VAL A 196 -2.40 2.97 -16.05
CA VAL A 196 -3.35 1.91 -15.71
C VAL A 196 -4.77 2.45 -15.82
N CYS A 197 -5.65 1.74 -16.50
CA CYS A 197 -7.07 2.09 -16.58
C CYS A 197 -7.74 1.89 -15.22
N HIS A 198 -8.47 2.89 -14.75
CA HIS A 198 -9.24 2.81 -13.52
C HIS A 198 -10.56 2.07 -13.77
N GLU A 199 -10.78 0.97 -13.07
CA GLU A 199 -11.90 0.06 -13.31
C GLU A 199 -13.30 0.63 -13.04
N ASP A 200 -13.42 1.63 -12.17
CA ASP A 200 -14.72 2.26 -11.89
C ASP A 200 -15.07 3.42 -12.82
N ILE A 201 -14.07 4.16 -13.35
CA ILE A 201 -14.30 5.40 -14.11
C ILE A 201 -13.83 5.33 -15.56
N GLY A 202 -13.01 4.34 -15.93
CA GLY A 202 -12.55 4.15 -17.32
C GLY A 202 -11.46 5.10 -17.78
N GLU A 203 -10.84 5.86 -16.88
CA GLU A 203 -9.77 6.81 -17.18
C GLU A 203 -8.38 6.25 -16.84
N CYS A 204 -7.34 6.74 -17.52
CA CYS A 204 -5.97 6.31 -17.23
C CYS A 204 -5.39 7.04 -16.01
N ILE A 205 -4.94 6.26 -15.03
CA ILE A 205 -4.08 6.74 -13.94
C ILE A 205 -2.65 6.77 -14.45
N CYS A 206 -2.10 7.97 -14.61
CA CYS A 206 -0.75 8.16 -15.14
C CYS A 206 0.33 8.02 -14.06
N PRO A 207 1.46 7.37 -14.39
CA PRO A 207 2.60 7.34 -13.49
C PRO A 207 3.21 8.74 -13.34
N PRO A 208 3.95 8.99 -12.24
CA PRO A 208 4.65 10.25 -12.05
C PRO A 208 5.51 10.62 -13.26
N GLY A 209 5.45 11.89 -13.68
CA GLY A 209 6.14 12.39 -14.88
C GLY A 209 5.33 12.30 -16.17
N PHE A 210 4.13 11.70 -16.16
CA PHE A 210 3.25 11.62 -17.33
C PHE A 210 1.86 12.23 -17.05
N LYS A 211 1.18 12.68 -18.10
CA LYS A 211 -0.17 13.26 -18.06
C LYS A 211 -0.94 13.04 -19.36
N GLY A 212 -2.18 13.53 -19.38
CA GLY A 212 -3.12 13.41 -20.49
C GLY A 212 -4.07 12.23 -20.30
N PRO A 213 -5.17 12.16 -21.07
CA PRO A 213 -6.22 11.15 -20.89
C PRO A 213 -5.72 9.71 -21.11
N THR A 214 -4.63 9.55 -21.87
CA THR A 214 -3.99 8.27 -22.19
C THR A 214 -2.56 8.18 -21.68
N CYS A 215 -2.10 9.12 -20.84
CA CYS A 215 -0.73 9.16 -20.30
C CYS A 215 0.39 9.26 -21.33
N GLU A 216 0.12 9.78 -22.53
CA GLU A 216 1.09 9.90 -23.62
C GLU A 216 2.06 11.09 -23.47
N THR A 217 1.69 12.11 -22.70
CA THR A 217 2.45 13.36 -22.60
C THR A 217 3.38 13.35 -21.37
N VAL A 218 4.64 13.72 -21.56
CA VAL A 218 5.60 13.92 -20.45
C VAL A 218 5.37 15.27 -19.77
N ASN A 219 5.39 15.31 -18.44
CA ASN A 219 5.48 16.53 -17.65
C ASN A 219 6.97 16.92 -17.55
N VAL A 220 7.35 17.96 -18.30
CA VAL A 220 8.67 18.61 -18.22
C VAL A 220 8.68 19.63 -17.10
#